data_AF-A0A0C3GFY4-F1
#
_entry.id   AF-A0A0C3GFY4-F1
#
_cell.length_a   1.000
_cell.length_b   1.000
_cell.length_c   1.000
_cell.angle_alpha   90.00
_cell.angle_beta   90.00
_cell.angle_gamma   90.00
#
_symmetry.space_group_name_H-M   'P 1'
#
loop_
_entity.id
_entity.type
_entity.pdbx_description
1 polymer ?
#
loop_
_entity_poly.entity_id
_entity_poly.type
_entity_poly.pdbx_seq_one_letter_code
_entity_poly.pdbx_strand_id
1 'polypeptide(L)'
;MNAILSQPLADLHSLSQALFQSLSPAQSKPPPPPPISSFLACDAALANAIHLARVHHNKQRQIEKLKEEVLELDERWREICAELEGGKRELESMIEEGEVRCRAIEEAKNSSIPYPELLAYAQSLSAFTSAPPNMPDLSLPGQPPPPLFFPPFPNEEKMRRGRLNAEAPLGLPGETHSVGRPPTMSPKAPDIPPAGSNIYRQDTRPQQIFDLDLDLNPDL
;
A
#
# COMPACT_ATOMS: atom_id res chain seq x y z
N MET A 1 -10.60 53.81 -22.51
CA MET A 1 -10.54 54.28 -23.92
C MET A 1 -11.73 55.13 -24.32
N ASN A 2 -12.97 54.74 -24.00
CA ASN A 2 -14.18 55.50 -24.36
C ASN A 2 -14.11 56.98 -23.93
N ALA A 3 -13.56 57.27 -22.75
CA ALA A 3 -13.43 58.64 -22.24
C ALA A 3 -12.50 59.56 -23.06
N ILE A 4 -11.51 59.00 -23.77
CA ILE A 4 -10.52 59.79 -24.55
C ILE A 4 -11.11 60.21 -25.90
N LEU A 5 -11.96 59.37 -26.50
CA LEU A 5 -12.63 59.66 -27.78
C LEU A 5 -13.96 60.40 -27.59
N SER A 6 -14.66 60.20 -26.46
CA SER A 6 -15.97 60.80 -26.22
C SER A 6 -15.91 62.32 -26.06
N GLN A 7 -14.85 62.85 -25.47
CA GLN A 7 -14.65 64.29 -25.28
C GLN A 7 -14.57 65.06 -26.61
N PRO A 8 -13.61 64.79 -27.52
CA PRO A 8 -13.53 65.51 -28.79
C PRO A 8 -14.75 65.28 -29.70
N LEU A 9 -15.44 64.14 -29.59
CA LEU A 9 -16.71 63.89 -30.29
C LEU A 9 -17.86 64.74 -29.74
N ALA A 10 -17.96 64.88 -28.42
CA ALA A 10 -18.96 65.75 -27.79
C ALA A 10 -18.68 67.23 -28.12
N ASP A 11 -17.41 67.63 -28.14
CA ASP A 11 -16.99 68.97 -28.52
C ASP A 11 -17.34 69.28 -29.97
N LEU A 12 -17.01 68.37 -30.90
CA LEU A 12 -17.38 68.50 -32.32
C LEU A 12 -18.91 68.59 -32.49
N HIS A 13 -19.66 67.76 -31.77
CA HIS A 13 -21.12 67.80 -31.78
C HIS A 13 -21.66 69.16 -31.32
N SER A 14 -21.16 69.67 -30.19
CA SER A 14 -21.57 70.98 -29.66
C SER A 14 -21.22 72.14 -30.61
N LEU A 15 -20.03 72.12 -31.22
CA LEU A 15 -19.59 73.12 -32.19
C LEU A 15 -20.44 73.08 -33.46
N SER A 16 -20.78 71.88 -33.95
CA SER A 16 -21.65 71.72 -35.12
C SER A 16 -23.06 72.25 -34.85
N GLN A 17 -23.63 71.97 -33.68
CA GLN A 17 -24.93 72.51 -33.26
C GLN A 17 -24.92 74.04 -33.16
N ALA A 18 -23.88 74.62 -32.56
CA ALA A 18 -23.72 76.07 -32.46
C ALA A 18 -23.62 76.73 -33.84
N LEU A 19 -22.92 76.10 -34.78
CA LEU A 19 -22.82 76.56 -36.17
C LEU A 19 -24.19 76.52 -36.86
N PHE A 20 -24.93 75.41 -36.75
CA PHE A 20 -26.28 75.30 -37.32
C PHE A 20 -27.27 76.30 -36.74
N GLN A 21 -27.20 76.57 -35.43
CA GLN A 21 -28.02 77.60 -34.78
C GLN A 21 -27.69 79.01 -35.28
N SER A 22 -26.41 79.31 -35.52
CA SER A 22 -25.97 80.60 -36.07
C SER A 22 -26.42 80.82 -37.53
N LEU A 23 -26.63 79.75 -38.29
CA LEU A 23 -27.12 79.78 -39.68
C LEU A 23 -28.66 79.70 -39.80
N SER A 24 -29.38 79.49 -38.70
CA SER A 24 -30.84 79.36 -38.72
C SER A 24 -31.55 80.72 -38.85
N PRO A 25 -32.71 80.80 -39.53
CA PRO A 25 -33.40 82.07 -39.76
C PRO A 25 -34.00 82.70 -38.48
N ALA A 26 -34.10 84.03 -38.49
CA ALA A 26 -34.37 84.91 -37.35
C ALA A 26 -35.65 84.59 -36.57
N GLN A 27 -35.52 83.84 -35.47
CA GLN A 27 -36.54 83.74 -34.41
C GLN A 27 -36.05 84.36 -33.08
N SER A 28 -34.74 84.51 -32.87
CA SER A 28 -34.13 85.31 -31.80
C SER A 28 -32.71 85.74 -32.23
N LYS A 29 -32.10 86.75 -31.57
CA LYS A 29 -30.72 87.19 -31.89
C LYS A 29 -29.80 85.97 -31.97
N PRO A 30 -29.25 85.62 -33.15
CA PRO A 30 -28.48 84.40 -33.28
C PRO A 30 -27.20 84.51 -32.45
N PRO A 31 -26.77 83.41 -31.79
CA PRO A 31 -25.48 83.38 -31.11
C PRO A 31 -24.35 83.62 -32.12
N PRO A 32 -23.22 84.23 -31.71
CA PRO A 32 -22.11 84.47 -32.60
C PRO A 32 -21.60 83.15 -33.19
N PRO A 33 -21.24 83.12 -34.48
CA PRO A 33 -20.75 81.90 -35.11
C PRO A 33 -19.49 81.41 -34.42
N PRO A 34 -19.35 80.09 -34.17
CA PRO A 34 -18.15 79.54 -33.58
C PRO A 34 -16.93 79.80 -34.48
N PRO A 35 -15.76 80.13 -33.90
CA PRO A 35 -14.56 80.42 -34.68
C PRO A 35 -14.04 79.16 -35.39
N ILE A 36 -13.60 79.29 -36.64
CA ILE A 36 -13.06 78.17 -37.44
C ILE A 36 -11.89 77.46 -36.73
N SER A 37 -11.11 78.21 -35.94
CA SER A 37 -10.00 77.67 -35.15
C SER A 37 -10.43 76.61 -34.13
N SER A 38 -11.65 76.65 -33.59
CA SER A 38 -12.11 75.63 -32.63
C SER A 38 -12.39 74.29 -33.30
N PHE A 39 -12.85 74.29 -34.56
CA PHE A 39 -13.00 73.07 -35.35
C PHE A 39 -11.65 72.43 -35.68
N LEU A 40 -10.66 73.24 -36.08
CA LEU A 40 -9.30 72.74 -36.33
C LEU A 40 -8.65 72.17 -35.06
N ALA A 41 -8.89 72.80 -33.91
CA ALA A 41 -8.41 72.29 -32.62
C ALA A 41 -9.07 70.95 -32.25
N CYS A 42 -10.39 70.81 -32.46
CA CYS A 42 -11.10 69.55 -32.22
C CYS A 42 -10.65 68.45 -33.17
N ASP A 43 -10.42 68.76 -34.45
CA ASP A 43 -9.92 67.80 -35.44
C ASP A 43 -8.51 67.29 -35.07
N ALA A 44 -7.61 68.20 -34.69
CA ALA A 44 -6.29 67.83 -34.20
C ALA A 44 -6.36 66.98 -32.92
N ALA A 45 -7.26 67.33 -31.99
CA ALA A 45 -7.48 66.56 -30.76
C ALA A 45 -8.02 65.16 -31.05
N LEU A 46 -8.97 65.02 -31.99
CA LEU A 46 -9.52 63.74 -32.43
C LEU A 46 -8.44 62.88 -33.09
N ALA A 47 -7.64 63.44 -34.00
CA ALA A 47 -6.56 62.74 -34.66
C ALA A 47 -5.53 62.20 -33.65
N ASN A 48 -5.16 63.01 -32.66
CA ASN A 48 -4.27 62.60 -31.57
C ASN A 48 -4.88 61.49 -30.72
N ALA A 49 -6.17 61.61 -30.36
CA ALA A 49 -6.89 60.59 -29.59
C ALA A 49 -6.96 59.25 -30.33
N ILE A 50 -7.21 59.26 -31.65
CA ILE A 50 -7.21 58.06 -32.50
C ILE A 50 -5.81 57.44 -32.58
N HIS A 51 -4.78 58.26 -32.76
CA HIS A 51 -3.41 57.76 -32.80
C HIS A 51 -3.04 57.07 -31.47
N LEU A 52 -3.35 57.70 -30.34
CA LEU A 52 -3.12 57.14 -29.02
C LEU A 52 -3.89 55.83 -28.84
N ALA A 53 -5.17 55.78 -29.23
CA ALA A 53 -5.98 54.57 -29.17
C ALA A 53 -5.34 53.42 -29.96
N ARG A 54 -4.80 53.70 -31.16
CA ARG A 54 -4.10 52.70 -31.97
C ARG A 54 -2.83 52.18 -31.29
N VAL A 55 -2.05 53.05 -30.66
CA VAL A 55 -0.84 52.66 -29.91
C VAL A 55 -1.21 51.77 -28.73
N HIS A 56 -2.23 52.13 -27.97
CA HIS A 56 -2.69 51.30 -26.85
C HIS A 56 -3.24 49.96 -27.33
N HIS A 57 -3.97 49.91 -28.44
CA HIS A 57 -4.47 48.65 -28.99
C HIS A 57 -3.33 47.70 -29.38
N ASN A 58 -2.27 48.22 -30.00
CA ASN A 58 -1.10 47.43 -30.33
C ASN A 58 -0.39 46.89 -29.07
N LYS A 59 -0.25 47.73 -28.04
CA LYS A 59 0.32 47.32 -26.75
C LYS A 59 -0.57 46.29 -26.04
N GLN A 60 -1.89 46.45 -26.09
CA GLN A 60 -2.85 45.52 -25.50
C GLN A 60 -2.74 44.13 -26.14
N ARG A 61 -2.65 44.05 -27.47
CA ARG A 61 -2.39 42.79 -28.17
C ARG A 61 -1.08 42.14 -27.75
N GLN A 62 -0.04 42.95 -27.52
CA GLN A 62 1.24 42.44 -27.02
C GLN A 62 1.09 41.90 -25.59
N ILE A 63 0.39 42.60 -24.71
CA ILE A 63 0.10 42.13 -23.35
C ILE A 63 -0.68 40.81 -23.36
N GLU A 64 -1.67 40.69 -24.24
CA GLU A 64 -2.46 39.47 -24.40
C GLU A 64 -1.59 38.27 -24.81
N LYS A 65 -0.69 38.47 -25.78
CA LYS A 65 0.29 37.44 -26.17
C LYS A 65 1.22 37.04 -25.02
N LEU A 66 1.80 38.01 -24.31
CA LEU A 66 2.65 37.72 -23.16
C LEU A 66 1.88 36.98 -22.06
N LYS A 67 0.61 37.29 -21.87
CA LYS A 67 -0.24 36.59 -20.90
C LYS A 67 -0.44 35.13 -21.30
N GLU A 68 -0.68 34.84 -22.58
CA GLU A 68 -0.77 33.47 -23.10
C GLU A 68 0.53 32.72 -22.88
N GLU A 69 1.68 33.32 -23.22
CA GLU A 69 3.01 32.74 -23.00
C GLU A 69 3.26 32.42 -21.50
N VAL A 70 2.86 33.31 -20.59
CA VAL A 70 2.99 33.06 -19.15
C VAL A 70 2.12 31.89 -18.68
N LEU A 71 0.91 31.76 -19.22
CA LEU A 71 0.03 30.63 -18.88
C LEU A 71 0.59 29.30 -19.39
N GLU A 72 1.14 29.28 -20.61
CA GLU A 72 1.82 28.09 -21.14
C GLU A 72 3.03 27.69 -20.29
N LEU A 73 3.81 28.68 -19.83
CA LEU A 73 4.96 28.43 -18.96
C LEU A 73 4.53 27.89 -17.59
N ASP A 74 3.45 28.41 -17.02
CA ASP A 74 2.89 27.91 -15.75
C ASP A 74 2.39 26.47 -15.88
N GLU A 75 1.74 26.13 -17.00
CA GLU A 75 1.30 24.76 -17.29
C GLU A 75 2.50 23.80 -17.37
N ARG A 76 3.52 24.13 -18.16
CA ARG A 76 4.76 23.33 -18.25
C ARG A 76 5.47 23.20 -16.91
N TRP A 77 5.49 24.27 -16.12
CA TRP A 77 6.09 24.23 -14.78
C TRP A 77 5.35 23.25 -13.86
N ARG A 78 4.01 23.26 -13.88
CA ARG A 78 3.19 22.33 -13.10
C ARG A 78 3.40 20.88 -13.53
N GLU A 79 3.51 20.62 -14.82
CA GLU A 79 3.83 19.29 -15.36
C GLU A 79 5.17 18.78 -14.83
N ILE A 80 6.22 19.60 -14.90
CA ILE A 80 7.55 19.25 -14.38
C ILE A 80 7.50 18.97 -12.87
N CYS A 81 6.76 19.78 -12.11
CA CYS A 81 6.61 19.55 -10.68
C CYS A 81 5.88 18.23 -10.38
N ALA A 82 4.84 17.89 -11.14
CA ALA A 82 4.11 16.64 -10.99
C ALA A 82 4.98 15.42 -11.34
N GLU A 83 5.75 15.49 -12.43
CA GLU A 83 6.70 14.44 -12.81
C GLU A 83 7.79 14.25 -11.74
N LEU A 84 8.33 15.35 -11.20
CA LEU A 84 9.35 15.30 -10.16
C LEU A 84 8.82 14.69 -8.86
N GLU A 85 7.58 15.04 -8.48
CA GLU A 85 6.93 14.45 -7.31
C GLU A 85 6.64 12.96 -7.51
N GLY A 86 6.22 12.57 -8.72
CA GLY A 86 6.06 11.17 -9.11
C GLY A 86 7.37 10.39 -8.98
N GLY A 87 8.44 10.88 -9.62
CA GLY A 87 9.76 10.25 -9.55
C GLY A 87 10.33 10.18 -8.13
N LYS A 88 10.08 11.21 -7.30
CA LYS A 88 10.45 11.19 -5.88
C LYS A 88 9.76 10.04 -5.13
N ARG A 89 8.44 9.90 -5.29
CA ARG A 89 7.66 8.84 -4.62
C ARG A 89 8.12 7.44 -5.06
N GLU A 90 8.38 7.26 -6.35
CA GLU A 90 8.89 5.99 -6.88
C GLU A 90 10.26 5.65 -6.28
N LEU A 91 11.15 6.64 -6.17
CA LEU A 91 12.46 6.44 -5.57
C LEU A 91 12.37 6.12 -4.06
N GLU A 92 11.49 6.82 -3.33
CA GLU A 92 11.23 6.52 -1.92
C GLU A 92 10.74 5.08 -1.74
N SER A 93 9.79 4.63 -2.56
CA SER A 93 9.32 3.23 -2.55
C SER A 93 10.43 2.24 -2.85
N MET A 94 11.30 2.52 -3.83
CA MET A 94 12.43 1.65 -4.15
C MET A 94 13.46 1.57 -2.99
N ILE A 95 13.67 2.68 -2.28
CA ILE A 95 14.55 2.71 -1.10
C ILE A 95 13.94 1.88 0.02
N GLU A 96 12.66 2.05 0.32
CA GLU A 96 11.95 1.27 1.35
C GLU A 96 12.00 -0.23 1.06
N GLU A 97 11.71 -0.64 -0.18
CA GLU A 97 11.86 -2.03 -0.61
C GLU A 97 13.30 -2.54 -0.48
N GLY A 98 14.27 -1.70 -0.85
CA GLY A 98 15.69 -1.99 -0.72
C GLY A 98 16.09 -2.25 0.72
N GLU A 99 15.65 -1.41 1.66
CA GLU A 99 15.90 -1.60 3.09
C GLU A 99 15.31 -2.90 3.63
N VAL A 100 14.07 -3.22 3.26
CA VAL A 100 13.43 -4.48 3.65
C VAL A 100 14.24 -5.68 3.16
N ARG A 101 14.69 -5.66 1.89
CA ARG A 101 15.52 -6.74 1.32
C ARG A 101 16.87 -6.83 2.04
N CYS A 102 17.52 -5.71 2.32
CA CYS A 102 18.78 -5.69 3.06
C CYS A 102 18.63 -6.32 4.46
N ARG A 103 17.58 -5.94 5.21
CA ARG A 103 17.30 -6.53 6.53
C ARG A 103 17.06 -8.03 6.44
N ALA A 104 16.28 -8.49 5.47
CA ALA A 104 16.04 -9.92 5.26
C ALA A 104 17.32 -10.70 4.93
N ILE A 105 18.23 -10.12 4.14
CA ILE A 105 19.53 -10.73 3.83
C ILE A 105 20.40 -10.80 5.08
N GLU A 106 20.45 -9.74 5.88
CA GLU A 106 21.19 -9.71 7.13
C GLU A 106 20.66 -10.74 8.14
N GLU A 107 19.34 -10.83 8.28
CA GLU A 107 18.68 -11.83 9.12
C GLU A 107 19.01 -13.25 8.65
N ALA A 108 18.86 -13.54 7.34
CA ALA A 108 19.21 -14.84 6.78
C ALA A 108 20.69 -15.20 6.94
N LYS A 109 21.58 -14.21 6.90
CA LYS A 109 23.02 -14.38 7.14
C LYS A 109 23.29 -14.67 8.62
N ASN A 110 22.62 -13.99 9.54
CA ASN A 110 22.74 -14.20 10.98
C ASN A 110 22.15 -15.54 11.42
N SER A 111 21.06 -15.98 10.79
CA SER A 111 20.41 -17.27 11.02
C SER A 111 20.94 -18.38 10.10
N SER A 112 22.15 -18.23 9.54
CA SER A 112 22.70 -19.20 8.62
C SER A 112 22.98 -20.53 9.35
N ILE A 113 22.25 -21.57 8.97
CA ILE A 113 22.45 -22.93 9.47
C ILE A 113 23.61 -23.56 8.70
N PRO A 114 24.63 -24.12 9.37
CA PRO A 114 25.75 -24.74 8.69
C PRO A 114 25.28 -25.95 7.87
N TYR A 115 25.78 -26.04 6.63
CA TYR A 115 25.39 -27.06 5.66
C TYR A 115 25.47 -28.52 6.19
N PRO A 116 26.50 -28.92 6.97
CA PRO A 116 26.56 -30.27 7.53
C PRO A 116 25.40 -30.61 8.48
N GLU A 117 24.93 -29.66 9.30
CA GLU A 117 23.83 -29.87 10.23
C GLU A 117 22.50 -30.01 9.48
N LEU A 118 22.30 -29.18 8.45
CA LEU A 118 21.12 -29.25 7.60
C LEU A 118 21.04 -30.59 6.85
N LEU A 119 22.18 -31.08 6.34
CA LEU A 119 22.25 -32.37 5.66
C LEU A 119 22.00 -33.53 6.64
N ALA A 120 22.61 -33.49 7.82
CA ALA A 120 22.40 -34.51 8.86
C ALA A 120 20.92 -34.55 9.30
N TYR A 121 20.31 -33.38 9.51
CA TYR A 121 18.90 -33.28 9.87
C TYR A 121 17.98 -33.77 8.74
N ALA A 122 18.24 -33.37 7.48
CA ALA A 122 17.49 -33.84 6.32
C ALA A 122 17.58 -35.37 6.15
N GLN A 123 18.76 -35.95 6.35
CA GLN A 123 18.94 -37.41 6.34
C GLN A 123 18.15 -38.10 7.46
N SER A 124 18.10 -37.48 8.66
CA SER A 124 17.30 -37.99 9.77
C SER A 124 15.80 -37.93 9.47
N LEU A 125 15.31 -36.85 8.86
CA LEU A 125 13.92 -36.68 8.46
C LEU A 125 13.52 -37.59 7.30
N SER A 126 14.44 -37.90 6.39
CA SER A 126 14.17 -38.73 5.21
C SER A 126 13.57 -40.10 5.53
N ALA A 127 13.82 -40.65 6.72
CA ALA A 127 13.22 -41.92 7.18
C ALA A 127 11.77 -41.79 7.68
N PHE A 128 11.30 -40.56 7.93
CA PHE A 128 9.97 -40.23 8.49
C PHE A 128 9.09 -39.42 7.52
N THR A 129 9.69 -38.79 6.50
CA THR A 129 8.98 -37.97 5.50
C THR A 129 8.65 -38.79 4.26
N SER A 130 7.41 -39.29 4.18
CA SER A 130 6.80 -40.05 3.06
C SER A 130 7.48 -41.34 2.61
N ALA A 131 6.67 -42.34 2.23
CA ALA A 131 7.16 -43.57 1.63
C ALA A 131 7.93 -43.25 0.33
N PRO A 132 9.14 -43.79 0.11
CA PRO A 132 9.85 -43.64 -1.16
C PRO A 132 8.92 -43.97 -2.34
N PRO A 133 9.00 -43.24 -3.46
CA PRO A 133 8.05 -43.32 -4.57
C PRO A 133 7.90 -44.69 -5.26
N ASN A 134 8.55 -45.74 -4.77
CA ASN A 134 8.45 -47.14 -5.21
C ASN A 134 8.47 -48.13 -4.02
N MET A 135 7.82 -47.82 -2.88
CA MET A 135 7.72 -48.80 -1.79
C MET A 135 6.92 -50.03 -2.25
N PRO A 136 7.51 -51.24 -2.24
CA PRO A 136 6.78 -52.45 -2.58
C PRO A 136 5.71 -52.72 -1.54
N ASP A 137 4.57 -53.25 -1.99
CA ASP A 137 3.44 -53.61 -1.14
C ASP A 137 3.86 -54.67 -0.10
N LEU A 138 3.85 -54.28 1.18
CA LEU A 138 4.29 -55.08 2.34
C LEU A 138 3.37 -56.29 2.59
N SER A 139 2.26 -56.43 1.86
CA SER A 139 1.35 -57.56 1.94
C SER A 139 1.80 -58.80 1.15
N LEU A 140 2.86 -58.69 0.34
CA LEU A 140 3.36 -59.79 -0.50
C LEU A 140 4.51 -60.58 0.18
N PRO A 141 4.37 -61.91 0.40
CA PRO A 141 5.41 -62.71 1.04
C PRO A 141 6.62 -62.91 0.12
N GLY A 142 7.84 -62.71 0.66
CA GLY A 142 9.11 -63.05 -0.01
C GLY A 142 10.02 -61.87 -0.42
N GLN A 143 9.70 -60.64 -0.02
CA GLN A 143 10.51 -59.47 -0.38
C GLN A 143 11.67 -59.20 0.60
N PRO A 144 12.79 -58.60 0.13
CA PRO A 144 13.89 -58.18 0.99
C PRO A 144 13.38 -57.18 2.05
N PRO A 145 13.98 -57.16 3.25
CA PRO A 145 13.52 -56.28 4.33
C PRO A 145 13.52 -54.84 3.83
N PRO A 146 12.39 -54.12 3.96
CA PRO A 146 12.26 -52.77 3.43
C PRO A 146 13.28 -51.84 4.10
N PRO A 147 13.74 -50.79 3.38
CA PRO A 147 14.50 -49.72 4.00
C PRO A 147 13.72 -49.18 5.22
N LEU A 148 14.44 -48.84 6.29
CA LEU A 148 13.90 -48.37 7.57
C LEU A 148 12.92 -47.21 7.37
N PHE A 149 11.64 -47.54 7.18
CA PHE A 149 10.56 -46.60 6.98
C PHE A 149 9.79 -46.46 8.28
N PHE A 150 9.69 -45.24 8.76
CA PHE A 150 8.88 -44.93 9.92
C PHE A 150 7.61 -44.20 9.50
N PRO A 151 6.47 -44.50 10.15
CA PRO A 151 5.24 -43.80 9.89
C PRO A 151 5.39 -42.29 10.19
N PRO A 152 4.62 -41.43 9.51
CA PRO A 152 4.75 -39.97 9.61
C PRO A 152 4.40 -39.42 11.01
N PHE A 153 3.77 -40.23 11.86
CA PHE A 153 3.47 -39.91 13.25
C PHE A 153 3.88 -41.07 14.17
N PRO A 154 4.11 -40.81 15.47
CA PRO A 154 4.45 -41.86 16.43
C PRO A 154 3.33 -42.91 16.55
N ASN A 155 3.64 -44.18 16.31
CA ASN A 155 2.69 -45.27 16.53
C ASN A 155 2.38 -45.47 18.02
N GLU A 156 1.19 -45.99 18.31
CA GLU A 156 0.72 -46.30 19.67
C GLU A 156 1.71 -47.19 20.44
N GLU A 157 2.33 -48.17 19.79
CA GLU A 157 3.35 -49.02 20.41
C GLU A 157 4.63 -48.24 20.78
N LYS A 158 5.06 -47.29 19.94
CA LYS A 158 6.19 -46.38 20.26
C LYS A 158 5.83 -45.42 21.38
N MET A 159 4.60 -44.92 21.42
CA MET A 159 4.13 -44.09 22.53
C MET A 159 4.06 -44.88 23.83
N ARG A 160 3.51 -46.10 23.81
CA ARG A 160 3.41 -47.01 24.96
C ARG A 160 4.76 -47.48 25.49
N ARG A 161 5.73 -47.70 24.60
CA ARG A 161 7.12 -48.02 24.96
C ARG A 161 7.94 -46.79 25.33
N GLY A 162 7.43 -45.59 25.03
CA GLY A 162 8.06 -44.32 25.33
C GLY A 162 8.16 -44.08 26.83
N ARG A 163 9.11 -43.24 27.22
CA ARG A 163 9.38 -42.92 28.63
C ARG A 163 8.15 -42.43 29.40
N LEU A 164 7.26 -41.71 28.73
CA LEU A 164 6.03 -41.18 29.31
C LEU A 164 5.07 -42.28 29.83
N ASN A 165 5.08 -43.47 29.24
CA ASN A 165 4.29 -44.62 29.72
C ASN A 165 5.07 -45.55 30.67
N ALA A 166 6.39 -45.38 30.77
CA ALA A 166 7.24 -46.11 31.72
C ALA A 166 7.29 -45.41 33.10
N GLU A 167 6.90 -44.14 33.16
CA GLU A 167 6.74 -43.40 34.40
C GLU A 167 5.43 -43.79 35.11
N ALA A 168 5.37 -43.58 36.42
CA ALA A 168 4.21 -43.96 37.23
C ALA A 168 2.93 -43.31 36.66
N PRO A 169 1.78 -44.01 36.67
CA PRO A 169 0.53 -43.43 36.19
C PRO A 169 0.29 -42.10 36.89
N LEU A 170 -0.18 -41.10 36.14
CA LEU A 170 -0.59 -39.81 36.68
C LEU A 170 -1.55 -40.11 37.83
N GLY A 171 -1.18 -39.67 39.04
CA GLY A 171 -1.92 -39.94 40.27
C GLY A 171 -3.34 -39.39 40.23
N LEU A 172 -4.06 -39.50 41.35
CA LEU A 172 -5.42 -38.97 41.44
C LEU A 172 -5.42 -37.45 41.15
N PRO A 173 -6.48 -36.88 40.56
CA PRO A 173 -6.56 -35.46 40.27
C PRO A 173 -6.28 -34.64 41.54
N GLY A 174 -5.17 -33.91 41.57
CA GLY A 174 -4.70 -33.14 42.73
C GLY A 174 -3.38 -33.61 43.35
N GLU A 175 -2.87 -34.79 42.99
CA GLU A 175 -1.56 -35.27 43.42
C GLU A 175 -0.44 -34.76 42.50
N THR A 176 0.59 -34.13 43.08
CA THR A 176 1.77 -33.66 42.34
C THR A 176 2.91 -34.67 42.50
N HIS A 177 3.27 -35.33 41.41
CA HIS A 177 4.47 -36.18 41.37
C HIS A 177 5.61 -35.45 40.68
N SER A 178 6.80 -35.53 41.28
CA SER A 178 8.05 -35.04 40.68
C SER A 178 8.35 -35.81 39.40
N VAL A 179 8.15 -35.16 38.25
CA VAL A 179 8.57 -35.68 36.94
C VAL A 179 10.09 -35.53 36.83
N GLY A 180 10.79 -36.63 36.62
CA GLY A 180 12.26 -36.66 36.52
C GLY A 180 12.92 -37.47 37.63
N ARG A 181 13.66 -38.52 37.24
CA ARG A 181 14.50 -39.29 38.17
C ARG A 181 15.82 -38.53 38.39
N PRO A 182 16.29 -38.31 39.64
CA PRO A 182 17.69 -37.96 39.87
C PRO A 182 18.60 -39.12 39.38
N PRO A 183 19.84 -38.84 38.93
CA PRO A 183 20.66 -39.81 38.22
C PRO A 183 20.92 -41.06 39.07
N THR A 184 20.44 -42.21 38.58
CA THR A 184 20.66 -43.49 39.26
C THR A 184 22.07 -44.01 39.07
N MET A 185 22.73 -44.30 40.19
CA MET A 185 23.93 -45.13 40.25
C MET A 185 23.65 -46.56 39.75
N SER A 186 24.71 -47.17 39.20
CA SER A 186 24.77 -48.49 38.54
C SER A 186 24.34 -49.70 39.40
N PRO A 187 24.09 -50.88 38.79
CA PRO A 187 23.04 -51.82 39.20
C PRO A 187 23.52 -52.97 40.11
N LYS A 188 22.57 -53.59 40.82
CA LYS A 188 22.70 -54.94 41.36
C LYS A 188 21.52 -55.79 40.86
N ALA A 189 21.81 -56.96 40.31
CA ALA A 189 20.86 -57.97 39.84
C ALA A 189 21.01 -59.24 40.72
N PRO A 190 20.19 -60.29 40.52
CA PRO A 190 18.73 -60.35 40.35
C PRO A 190 18.08 -61.33 41.37
N ASP A 191 16.74 -61.40 41.42
CA ASP A 191 16.03 -62.63 41.83
C ASP A 191 14.67 -62.72 41.10
N ILE A 192 14.33 -63.92 40.63
CA ILE A 192 13.12 -64.43 39.94
C ILE A 192 12.64 -65.63 40.81
N PRO A 193 11.41 -66.23 40.80
CA PRO A 193 10.08 -66.07 40.10
C PRO A 193 8.88 -66.08 41.12
N PRO A 194 7.58 -66.42 40.85
CA PRO A 194 6.96 -67.08 39.67
C PRO A 194 5.59 -66.58 39.13
N ALA A 195 5.24 -67.27 38.05
CA ALA A 195 4.16 -67.14 37.08
C ALA A 195 2.72 -67.41 37.58
N GLY A 196 1.75 -66.94 36.77
CA GLY A 196 0.32 -67.25 36.78
C GLY A 196 -0.50 -65.95 36.73
N SER A 197 -1.58 -65.74 35.96
CA SER A 197 -2.32 -66.51 34.96
C SER A 197 -3.48 -65.59 34.47
N ASN A 198 -3.80 -65.65 33.16
CA ASN A 198 -5.09 -65.33 32.49
C ASN A 198 -5.55 -63.85 32.45
N ILE A 199 -5.86 -63.23 31.29
CA ILE A 199 -6.83 -63.52 30.20
C ILE A 199 -8.30 -63.34 30.66
N TYR A 200 -8.94 -62.29 30.12
CA TYR A 200 -10.32 -61.83 30.31
C TYR A 200 -10.72 -61.39 31.74
N ARG A 201 -10.73 -60.07 31.96
CA ARG A 201 -11.67 -59.46 32.91
C ARG A 201 -12.23 -58.16 32.35
N GLN A 202 -13.45 -58.24 31.82
CA GLN A 202 -14.36 -57.11 31.67
C GLN A 202 -15.04 -56.89 33.02
N ASP A 203 -14.97 -55.68 33.57
CA ASP A 203 -15.88 -55.22 34.62
C ASP A 203 -16.15 -53.71 34.45
N THR A 204 -17.31 -53.46 33.84
CA THR A 204 -18.24 -52.33 33.92
C THR A 204 -18.03 -51.22 34.97
N ARG A 205 -18.13 -49.95 34.53
CA ARG A 205 -18.75 -48.80 35.24
C ARG A 205 -18.99 -47.61 34.28
N PRO A 206 -19.93 -46.69 34.59
CA PRO A 206 -20.97 -46.24 33.67
C PRO A 206 -20.59 -45.07 32.75
N GLN A 207 -21.32 -44.99 31.63
CA GLN A 207 -21.36 -43.86 30.71
C GLN A 207 -21.72 -42.57 31.45
N GLN A 208 -20.76 -41.64 31.56
CA GLN A 208 -21.09 -40.23 31.72
C GLN A 208 -21.14 -39.63 30.33
N ILE A 209 -22.36 -39.35 29.88
CA ILE A 209 -22.65 -38.54 28.71
C ILE A 209 -22.16 -37.12 29.04
N PHE A 210 -21.05 -36.71 28.44
CA PHE A 210 -20.68 -35.31 28.37
C PHE A 210 -21.27 -34.75 27.09
N ASP A 211 -22.42 -34.09 27.23
CA ASP A 211 -23.00 -33.24 26.19
C ASP A 211 -22.23 -31.92 26.20
N LEU A 212 -21.16 -31.87 25.40
CA LEU A 212 -20.36 -30.67 25.17
C LEU A 212 -20.91 -30.01 23.90
N ASP A 213 -21.90 -29.15 24.12
CA ASP A 213 -22.45 -28.24 23.13
C ASP A 213 -21.33 -27.30 22.66
N LEU A 214 -20.72 -27.63 21.51
CA LEU A 214 -19.66 -26.89 20.85
C LEU A 214 -20.28 -25.89 19.87
N ASP A 215 -20.93 -24.86 20.40
CA ASP A 215 -21.24 -23.68 19.60
C ASP A 215 -19.97 -22.81 19.49
N LEU A 216 -19.34 -22.87 18.32
CA LEU A 216 -18.07 -22.23 17.98
C LEU A 216 -18.24 -21.01 17.06
N ASN A 217 -19.40 -20.34 17.05
CA ASN A 217 -19.57 -19.06 16.35
C ASN A 217 -20.50 -18.09 17.11
N PRO A 218 -20.04 -17.38 18.15
CA PRO A 218 -20.80 -16.31 18.76
C PRO A 218 -20.44 -14.94 18.18
N ASP A 219 -20.24 -14.82 16.85
CA ASP A 219 -20.23 -13.55 16.11
C ASP A 219 -20.16 -13.78 14.59
N LEU A 220 -21.33 -13.83 13.95
CA LEU A 220 -21.57 -13.52 12.53
C LEU A 220 -22.98 -12.94 12.39
#